data_AF-A0A3D0SXW3-F1
#
_entry.id   AF-A0A3D0SXW3-F1
#
_cell.length_a   1.000
_cell.length_b   1.000
_cell.length_c   1.000
_cell.angle_alpha   90.00
_cell.angle_beta   90.00
_cell.angle_gamma   90.00
#
_symmetry.space_group_name_H-M   'P 1'
#
loop_
_entity.id
_entity.type
_entity.pdbx_description
1 polymer ?
#
loop_
_entity_poly.entity_id
_entity_poly.type
_entity_poly.pdbx_seq_one_letter_code
_entity_poly.pdbx_strand_id
1 'polypeptide(L)'
;MATILITGANRGIGLALVQAYLKRGDSVIGVCRNSSEALKRSGAEVIEQVDVSQQDDLDKLHSQLGGRTIDVLINNAVLIGTAMDPFHWRRNGSTPFAP
;
A
#
# COMPACT_ATOMS: atom_id res chain seq x y z
N MET A 1 15.02 -14.31 -2.04
CA MET A 1 13.72 -13.89 -2.58
C MET A 1 12.85 -13.50 -1.39
N ALA A 2 12.53 -12.23 -1.27
CA ALA A 2 11.67 -11.68 -0.22
C ALA A 2 10.24 -11.47 -0.74
N THR A 3 9.27 -11.39 0.17
CA THR A 3 7.88 -11.02 -0.11
C THR A 3 7.66 -9.55 0.25
N ILE A 4 7.29 -8.76 -0.76
CA ILE A 4 7.14 -7.30 -0.67
C ILE A 4 5.66 -6.95 -0.84
N LEU A 5 5.07 -6.29 0.16
CA LEU A 5 3.71 -5.77 0.10
C LEU A 5 3.75 -4.25 -0.11
N ILE A 6 3.11 -3.75 -1.17
CA ILE A 6 3.15 -2.32 -1.54
C ILE A 6 1.72 -1.79 -1.62
N THR A 7 1.37 -0.84 -0.75
CA THR A 7 0.09 -0.13 -0.83
C THR A 7 0.17 1.05 -1.81
N GLY A 8 -0.94 1.35 -2.48
CA GLY A 8 -0.96 2.40 -3.51
C GLY A 8 -0.17 2.03 -4.76
N ALA A 9 -0.11 0.73 -5.10
CA ALA A 9 0.67 0.20 -6.21
C ALA A 9 0.14 0.56 -7.62
N ASN A 10 -1.03 1.19 -7.71
CA ASN A 10 -1.76 1.42 -8.96
C ASN A 10 -0.97 2.26 -10.00
N ARG A 11 -0.18 3.24 -9.56
CA ARG A 11 0.52 4.20 -10.43
C ARG A 11 1.70 4.86 -9.73
N GLY A 12 2.47 5.66 -10.48
CA GLY A 12 3.55 6.50 -9.94
C GLY A 12 4.62 5.68 -9.23
N ILE A 13 5.07 6.16 -8.08
CA ILE A 13 6.16 5.54 -7.30
C ILE A 13 5.79 4.11 -6.88
N GLY A 14 4.55 3.86 -6.44
CA GLY A 14 4.11 2.52 -6.05
C GLY A 14 4.28 1.50 -7.18
N LEU A 15 3.87 1.86 -8.41
CA LEU A 15 4.04 0.99 -9.57
C LEU A 15 5.51 0.80 -9.97
N ALA A 16 6.32 1.86 -9.90
CA ALA A 16 7.75 1.79 -10.18
C ALA A 16 8.47 0.86 -9.18
N LEU A 17 8.08 0.91 -7.90
CA LEU A 17 8.60 0.00 -6.89
C LEU A 17 8.21 -1.44 -7.18
N VAL A 18 6.94 -1.71 -7.56
CA VAL A 18 6.51 -3.05 -7.97
C VAL A 18 7.44 -3.60 -9.05
N GLN A 19 7.65 -2.83 -10.12
CA GLN A 19 8.52 -3.23 -11.23
C GLN A 19 9.97 -3.44 -10.80
N ALA A 20 10.49 -2.59 -9.91
CA ALA A 20 11.87 -2.70 -9.43
C ALA A 20 12.09 -3.96 -8.57
N TYR A 21 11.18 -4.28 -7.65
CA TYR A 21 11.29 -5.48 -6.82
C TYR A 21 11.08 -6.76 -7.63
N LEU A 22 10.13 -6.77 -8.58
CA LEU A 22 9.97 -7.89 -9.52
C LEU A 22 11.23 -8.12 -10.34
N LYS A 23 11.84 -7.05 -10.88
CA LYS A 23 13.10 -7.13 -11.64
C LYS A 23 14.26 -7.67 -10.79
N ARG A 24 14.25 -7.42 -9.48
CA ARG A 24 15.23 -7.97 -8.53
C ARG A 24 15.02 -9.46 -8.25
N GLY A 25 13.88 -10.03 -8.65
CA GLY A 25 13.52 -11.42 -8.41
C GLY A 25 12.77 -11.66 -7.10
N ASP A 26 12.15 -10.62 -6.53
CA ASP A 26 11.31 -10.76 -5.34
C ASP A 26 9.85 -11.04 -5.70
N SER A 27 9.12 -11.62 -4.74
CA SER A 27 7.68 -11.79 -4.84
C SER A 27 7.00 -10.49 -4.41
N VAL A 28 6.17 -9.90 -5.27
CA VAL A 28 5.53 -8.62 -4.99
C VAL A 28 4.02 -8.76 -4.96
N ILE A 29 3.42 -8.18 -3.92
CA ILE A 29 1.98 -8.03 -3.74
C ILE A 29 1.64 -6.54 -3.83
N GLY A 30 0.95 -6.15 -4.90
CA GLY A 30 0.47 -4.80 -5.10
C GLY A 30 -0.96 -4.62 -4.59
N VAL A 31 -1.14 -3.71 -3.62
CA VAL A 31 -2.46 -3.39 -3.05
C VAL A 31 -2.96 -2.04 -3.57
N CYS A 32 -4.21 -2.00 -4.02
CA CYS A 32 -4.84 -0.77 -4.51
C CYS A 32 -6.37 -0.81 -4.44
N ARG A 33 -6.99 0.37 -4.59
CA ARG A 33 -8.46 0.50 -4.68
C ARG A 33 -9.00 0.00 -6.02
N ASN A 34 -8.30 0.37 -7.09
CA ASN A 34 -8.56 -0.06 -8.46
C ASN A 34 -7.19 -0.21 -9.13
N SER A 35 -6.93 -1.35 -9.76
CA SER A 35 -5.68 -1.61 -10.44
C SER A 35 -5.65 -1.00 -11.83
N SER A 36 -4.44 -0.70 -12.27
CA SER A 36 -4.16 -0.30 -13.63
C SER A 36 -3.80 -1.52 -14.46
N GLU A 37 -3.99 -1.41 -15.77
CA GLU A 37 -3.49 -2.41 -16.73
C GLU A 37 -1.97 -2.66 -16.55
N ALA A 38 -1.21 -1.61 -16.23
CA ALA A 38 0.22 -1.73 -16.00
C ALA A 38 0.55 -2.57 -14.76
N LEU A 39 -0.22 -2.42 -13.68
CA LEU A 39 -0.06 -3.24 -12.48
C LEU A 39 -0.47 -4.70 -12.77
N LYS A 40 -1.61 -4.92 -13.43
CA LYS A 40 -2.10 -6.25 -13.82
C LYS A 40 -1.11 -7.02 -14.71
N ARG A 41 -0.43 -6.33 -15.62
CA ARG A 41 0.57 -6.92 -16.52
C ARG A 41 1.98 -6.98 -15.94
N SER A 42 2.19 -6.51 -14.71
CA SER A 42 3.53 -6.46 -14.11
C SER A 42 4.09 -7.83 -13.75
N GLY A 43 3.22 -8.81 -13.46
CA GLY A 43 3.61 -10.10 -12.88
C GLY A 43 3.58 -10.13 -11.35
N ALA A 44 3.21 -9.03 -10.69
CA ALA A 44 2.89 -9.03 -9.27
C ALA A 44 1.54 -9.74 -8.99
N GLU A 45 1.39 -10.25 -7.78
CA GLU A 45 0.08 -10.54 -7.22
C GLU A 45 -0.64 -9.22 -6.95
N VAL A 46 -1.89 -9.10 -7.39
CA VAL A 46 -2.66 -7.85 -7.26
C VAL A 46 -3.85 -8.08 -6.37
N ILE A 47 -3.93 -7.32 -5.28
CA ILE A 47 -5.09 -7.24 -4.40
C ILE A 47 -5.77 -5.90 -4.64
N GLU A 48 -6.97 -5.96 -5.23
CA GLU A 48 -7.80 -4.79 -5.53
C GLU A 48 -8.83 -4.54 -4.43
N GLN A 49 -9.59 -3.43 -4.55
CA GLN A 49 -10.69 -3.08 -3.65
C GLN A 49 -10.28 -2.91 -2.18
N VAL A 50 -9.07 -2.40 -1.96
CA VAL A 50 -8.58 -2.05 -0.62
C VAL A 50 -8.37 -0.55 -0.52
N ASP A 51 -9.20 0.12 0.28
CA ASP A 51 -8.92 1.45 0.80
C ASP A 51 -8.26 1.34 2.18
N VAL A 52 -6.99 1.74 2.27
CA VAL A 52 -6.19 1.66 3.51
C VAL A 52 -6.72 2.57 4.64
N SER A 53 -7.68 3.46 4.35
CA SER A 53 -8.37 4.27 5.36
C SER A 53 -9.56 3.55 6.01
N GLN A 54 -9.98 2.40 5.48
CA GLN A 54 -11.17 1.67 5.92
C GLN A 54 -10.74 0.39 6.66
N GLN A 55 -11.15 0.24 7.93
CA GLN A 55 -10.78 -0.92 8.74
C GLN A 55 -11.27 -2.24 8.14
N ASP A 56 -12.51 -2.27 7.63
CA ASP A 56 -13.08 -3.47 7.00
C ASP A 56 -12.26 -3.96 5.80
N ASP A 57 -11.64 -3.06 5.05
CA ASP A 57 -10.79 -3.42 3.92
C ASP A 57 -9.43 -3.94 4.38
N LEU A 58 -8.90 -3.43 5.49
CA LEU A 58 -7.68 -3.95 6.12
C LEU A 58 -7.89 -5.36 6.67
N ASP A 59 -9.05 -5.64 7.26
CA ASP A 59 -9.39 -6.97 7.78
C ASP A 59 -9.52 -8.00 6.66
N LYS A 60 -10.13 -7.59 5.53
CA LYS A 60 -10.18 -8.40 4.30
C LYS A 60 -8.78 -8.64 3.73
N LEU A 61 -7.95 -7.60 3.64
CA LEU A 61 -6.57 -7.72 3.17
C LEU A 61 -5.79 -8.71 4.05
N HIS A 62 -5.87 -8.55 5.37
CA HIS A 62 -5.21 -9.45 6.32
C HIS A 62 -5.66 -10.91 6.12
N SER A 63 -6.96 -11.13 5.92
CA SER A 63 -7.52 -12.45 5.64
C SER A 63 -6.99 -13.03 4.32
N GLN A 64 -6.90 -12.22 3.26
CA GLN A 64 -6.39 -12.65 1.95
C GLN A 64 -4.88 -12.96 1.99
N LEU A 65 -4.11 -12.24 2.80
CA LEU A 65 -2.69 -12.53 3.00
C LEU A 65 -2.46 -13.89 3.69
N GLY A 66 -3.46 -14.42 4.40
CA GLY A 66 -3.46 -15.81 4.87
C GLY A 66 -2.32 -16.14 5.84
N GLY A 67 -1.84 -15.16 6.61
CA GLY A 67 -0.74 -15.34 7.57
C GLY A 67 0.63 -15.58 6.93
N ARG A 68 0.78 -15.41 5.61
CA ARG A 68 2.08 -15.49 4.95
C ARG A 68 3.04 -14.43 5.49
N THR A 69 4.31 -14.77 5.57
CA THR A 69 5.34 -13.81 5.98
C THR A 69 5.48 -12.70 4.93
N ILE A 70 5.45 -11.45 5.40
CA ILE A 70 5.77 -10.26 4.61
C ILE A 70 7.09 -9.72 5.15
N ASP A 71 8.13 -9.77 4.32
CA ASP A 71 9.48 -9.31 4.71
C ASP A 71 9.58 -7.78 4.67
N VAL A 72 8.86 -7.15 3.74
CA VAL A 72 8.83 -5.70 3.56
C VAL A 72 7.41 -5.23 3.30
N LEU A 73 6.96 -4.27 4.11
CA LEU A 73 5.73 -3.51 3.88
C LEU A 73 6.09 -2.07 3.49
N ILE A 74 5.61 -1.62 2.33
CA ILE A 74 5.75 -0.25 1.85
C ILE A 74 4.39 0.44 1.88
N ASN A 75 4.21 1.34 2.86
CA ASN A 75 3.02 2.19 2.98
C ASN A 75 3.12 3.40 2.05
N ASN A 76 2.81 3.20 0.77
CA ASN A 76 2.89 4.25 -0.25
C ASN A 76 1.52 4.84 -0.63
N ALA A 77 0.39 4.24 -0.22
CA ALA A 77 -0.93 4.80 -0.49
C ALA A 77 -1.07 6.23 0.08
N VAL A 78 -1.62 7.14 -0.74
CA VAL A 78 -1.87 8.53 -0.37
C VAL A 78 -3.37 8.80 -0.33
N LEU A 79 -3.83 9.43 0.75
CA LEU A 79 -5.17 9.99 0.89
C LEU A 79 -5.08 11.50 0.63
N ILE A 80 -5.84 12.01 -0.34
CA ILE A 80 -5.94 13.45 -0.59
C ILE A 80 -7.30 13.91 -0.07
N GLY A 81 -7.32 14.53 1.11
CA GLY A 81 -8.49 15.22 1.64
C GLY A 81 -8.49 16.70 1.27
N THR A 82 -9.66 17.28 1.00
CA THR A 82 -9.84 18.71 0.68
C THR A 82 -9.60 19.67 1.86
N ALA A 83 -9.32 19.13 3.06
CA ALA A 83 -8.93 19.89 4.23
C ALA A 83 -7.57 19.42 4.76
N MET A 84 -6.50 19.63 3.98
CA MET A 84 -5.16 19.66 4.55
C MET A 84 -5.02 20.98 5.32
N ASP A 85 -5.45 20.99 6.58
CA ASP A 85 -4.84 21.92 7.52
C ASP A 85 -3.45 21.36 7.86
N PRO A 86 -2.35 22.03 7.45
CA PRO A 86 -1.00 21.59 7.74
C PRO A 86 -0.70 21.46 9.25
N PHE A 87 -1.58 21.96 10.12
CA PHE A 87 -1.45 21.89 11.58
C PHE A 87 -2.56 21.10 12.27
N HIS A 88 -3.33 20.26 11.56
CA HIS A 88 -4.46 19.51 12.15
C HIS A 88 -4.01 18.63 13.33
N TRP A 89 -2.89 17.94 13.19
CA TRP A 89 -2.26 17.14 14.25
C TRP A 89 -1.88 17.96 15.49
N ARG A 90 -1.54 19.25 15.29
CA ARG A 90 -1.16 20.19 16.36
C ARG A 90 -2.38 20.67 17.15
N ARG A 91 -3.55 20.78 16.50
CA ARG A 91 -4.80 21.28 17.11
C ARG A 91 -5.53 20.23 17.93
N ASN A 92 -5.46 18.96 17.54
CA ASN A 92 -6.19 17.86 18.19
C ASN A 92 -5.35 17.06 19.20
N GLY A 93 -4.15 17.54 19.55
CA GLY A 93 -3.30 16.92 20.57
C GLY A 93 -2.69 15.57 20.18
N SER A 94 -2.91 15.10 18.96
CA SER A 94 -2.28 13.91 18.41
C SER A 94 -0.87 14.25 17.94
N THR A 95 0.11 14.17 18.85
CA THR A 95 1.53 14.27 18.51
C THR A 95 1.92 13.09 17.61
N PRO A 96 2.35 13.32 16.35
CA PRO A 96 2.72 12.23 15.45
C PRO A 96 4.01 11.52 15.88
N PHE A 97 4.76 12.12 16.82
CA PHE A 97 6.00 11.60 17.38
C PHE A 97 6.14 12.09 18.83
N ALA A 98 5.30 11.59 19.75
CA ALA A 98 5.67 11.67 21.16
C ALA A 98 6.93 10.79 21.39
N PRO A 99 7.90 11.22 22.20
CA PRO A 99 9.07 10.42 22.54
C PRO A 99 8.70 9.12 23.26
#